data_AF-A0A4R0P3P8-F1
#
_entry.id   AF-A0A4R0P3P8-F1
#
_cell.length_a   1.000
_cell.length_b   1.000
_cell.length_c   1.000
_cell.angle_alpha   90.00
_cell.angle_beta   90.00
_cell.angle_gamma   90.00
#
_symmetry.space_group_name_H-M   'P 1'
#
loop_
_entity.id
_entity.type
_entity.pdbx_description
1 polymer ?
#
loop_
_entity_poly.entity_id
_entity_poly.type
_entity_poly.pdbx_seq_one_letter_code
_entity_poly.pdbx_strand_id
1 'polypeptide(L)'
;MYGGIEARLAFLKTELKITAEQSDAWDETAKTVSESLESHTKTMRDMFRQLQDGTYLKSGLPARLEFQEKHMSAQLEEIKKVRVSVETLYAVLDDDQKKAADELVLPMMGMGMMGAGPGMFGPGMYGPGYGPGMMYR
;
A
#
# COMPACT_ATOMS: atom_id res chain seq x y z
N MET A 1 -13.28 11.27 -1.50
CA MET A 1 -11.90 11.21 -2.00
C MET A 1 -11.97 11.21 -3.52
N TYR A 2 -11.96 12.41 -4.15
CA TYR A 2 -12.09 12.54 -5.60
C TYR A 2 -10.69 12.61 -6.22
N GLY A 3 -10.36 11.59 -7.01
CA GLY A 3 -9.15 11.51 -7.81
C GLY A 3 -8.58 10.10 -7.78
N GLY A 4 -8.81 9.32 -8.84
CA GLY A 4 -8.15 8.02 -9.03
C GLY A 4 -6.63 8.18 -9.15
N ILE A 5 -5.93 7.06 -9.33
CA ILE A 5 -4.45 7.01 -9.46
C ILE A 5 -3.95 8.07 -10.47
N GLU A 6 -4.60 8.17 -11.62
CA GLU A 6 -4.28 9.16 -12.67
C GLU A 6 -4.38 10.61 -12.21
N ALA A 7 -5.42 10.97 -11.46
CA ALA A 7 -5.58 12.34 -10.96
C ALA A 7 -4.49 12.69 -9.93
N ARG A 8 -4.09 11.71 -9.12
CA ARG A 8 -3.00 11.89 -8.15
C ARG A 8 -1.65 12.03 -8.85
N LEU A 9 -1.40 11.27 -9.91
CA LEU A 9 -0.19 11.40 -10.72
C LEU A 9 -0.15 12.75 -11.46
N ALA A 10 -1.27 13.20 -12.02
CA ALA A 10 -1.35 14.53 -12.64
C ALA A 10 -1.08 15.66 -11.65
N PHE A 11 -1.57 15.53 -10.40
CA PHE A 11 -1.23 16.44 -9.32
C PHE A 11 0.27 16.43 -9.00
N LEU A 12 0.87 15.25 -8.82
CA LEU A 12 2.30 15.12 -8.53
C LEU A 12 3.19 15.69 -9.66
N LYS A 13 2.84 15.45 -10.93
CA LYS A 13 3.55 16.05 -12.08
C LYS A 13 3.57 17.57 -12.01
N THR A 14 2.45 18.15 -11.59
CA THR A 14 2.25 19.60 -11.46
C THR A 14 3.03 20.18 -10.29
N GLU A 15 2.95 19.55 -9.11
CA GLU A 15 3.66 20.00 -7.91
C GLU A 15 5.17 19.92 -8.06
N LEU A 16 5.67 18.85 -8.69
CA LEU A 16 7.08 18.70 -9.03
C LEU A 16 7.52 19.60 -10.18
N LYS A 17 6.61 20.32 -10.84
CA LYS A 17 6.90 21.18 -11.99
C LYS A 17 7.76 20.47 -13.03
N ILE A 18 7.41 19.23 -13.37
CA ILE A 18 8.16 18.39 -14.31
C ILE A 18 8.32 19.13 -15.64
N THR A 19 9.57 19.25 -16.11
CA THR A 19 9.88 19.94 -17.38
C THR A 19 9.71 19.01 -18.59
N ALA A 20 9.82 19.58 -19.79
CA ALA A 20 9.79 18.79 -21.03
C ALA A 20 10.95 17.78 -21.07
N GLU A 21 12.13 18.17 -20.61
CA GLU A 21 13.34 17.35 -20.57
C GLU A 21 13.22 16.19 -19.56
N GLN A 22 12.36 16.32 -18.55
CA GLN A 22 12.12 15.31 -17.51
C GLN A 22 10.90 14.43 -17.80
N SER A 23 10.14 14.72 -18.85
CA SER A 23 8.84 14.09 -19.12
C SER A 23 8.95 12.58 -19.33
N ASP A 24 10.00 12.11 -20.02
CA ASP A 24 10.21 10.68 -20.24
C ASP A 24 10.45 9.92 -18.93
N ALA A 25 11.32 10.45 -18.06
CA ALA A 25 11.61 9.87 -16.74
C ALA A 25 10.37 9.89 -15.83
N TRP A 26 9.57 10.96 -15.91
CA TRP A 26 8.31 11.06 -15.20
C TRP A 26 7.30 10.03 -15.69
N ASP A 27 7.11 9.88 -17.00
CA ASP A 27 6.09 9.00 -17.57
C ASP A 27 6.40 7.52 -17.25
N GLU A 28 7.68 7.12 -17.26
CA GLU A 28 8.11 5.79 -16.81
C GLU A 28 7.84 5.55 -15.32
N THR A 29 8.12 6.55 -14.48
CA THR A 29 7.85 6.49 -13.04
C THR A 29 6.35 6.41 -12.77
N ALA A 30 5.55 7.26 -13.43
CA ALA A 30 4.10 7.30 -13.30
C ALA A 30 3.46 5.96 -13.71
N LYS A 31 3.94 5.34 -14.79
CA LYS A 31 3.54 4.00 -15.18
C LYS A 31 3.85 2.96 -14.11
N THR A 32 5.10 2.94 -13.62
CA THR A 32 5.55 1.98 -12.59
C THR A 32 4.74 2.10 -11.31
N VAL A 33 4.47 3.33 -10.87
CA VAL A 33 3.63 3.64 -9.70
C VAL A 33 2.20 3.17 -9.92
N SER A 34 1.62 3.42 -11.10
CA SER A 34 0.25 3.02 -11.43
C SER A 34 0.09 1.50 -11.40
N GLU A 35 0.97 0.78 -12.09
CA GLU A 35 0.96 -0.68 -12.15
C GLU A 35 1.11 -1.31 -10.76
N SER A 36 2.00 -0.76 -9.93
CA SER A 36 2.20 -1.19 -8.54
C SER A 36 0.93 -0.99 -7.68
N LEU A 37 0.28 0.17 -7.79
CA LEU A 37 -0.95 0.47 -7.05
C LEU A 37 -2.15 -0.38 -7.52
N GLU A 38 -2.26 -0.64 -8.82
CA GLU A 38 -3.28 -1.54 -9.37
C GLU A 38 -3.08 -2.97 -8.89
N SER A 39 -1.84 -3.47 -8.95
CA SER A 39 -1.45 -4.79 -8.44
C SER A 39 -1.76 -4.92 -6.96
N HIS A 40 -1.41 -3.92 -6.16
CA HIS A 40 -1.73 -3.88 -4.73
C HIS A 40 -3.25 -3.89 -4.48
N THR A 41 -4.00 -3.06 -5.20
CA THR A 41 -5.47 -2.98 -5.07
C THR A 41 -6.14 -4.31 -5.42
N LYS A 42 -5.69 -4.98 -6.48
CA LYS A 42 -6.17 -6.31 -6.87
C LYS A 42 -5.90 -7.32 -5.75
N THR A 43 -4.69 -7.32 -5.21
CA THR A 43 -4.29 -8.27 -4.17
C THR A 43 -5.09 -8.05 -2.88
N MET A 44 -5.31 -6.80 -2.48
CA MET A 44 -6.16 -6.47 -1.33
C MET A 44 -7.61 -6.90 -1.55
N ARG A 45 -8.15 -6.73 -2.77
CA ARG A 45 -9.49 -7.22 -3.12
C ARG A 45 -9.59 -8.74 -3.03
N ASP A 46 -8.58 -9.47 -3.51
CA ASP A 46 -8.54 -10.92 -3.46
C ASP A 46 -8.45 -11.43 -2.01
N MET A 47 -7.64 -10.77 -1.17
CA MET A 47 -7.54 -11.07 0.25
C MET A 47 -8.86 -10.81 0.98
N PHE A 48 -9.51 -9.67 0.72
CA PHE A 48 -10.81 -9.34 1.29
C PHE A 48 -11.89 -10.36 0.89
N ARG A 49 -11.89 -10.81 -0.37
CA ARG A 49 -12.79 -11.86 -0.85
C ARG A 49 -12.61 -13.17 -0.07
N GLN A 50 -11.36 -13.61 0.13
CA GLN A 50 -11.05 -14.84 0.87
C GLN A 50 -11.39 -14.75 2.36
N LEU A 51 -11.36 -13.55 2.93
CA LEU A 51 -11.87 -13.30 4.28
C LEU A 51 -13.40 -13.37 4.32
N GLN A 52 -14.08 -12.76 3.35
CA GLN A 52 -15.54 -12.74 3.29
C GLN A 52 -16.17 -14.12 3.06
N ASP A 53 -15.60 -14.96 2.18
CA ASP A 53 -16.09 -16.32 1.95
C ASP A 53 -15.59 -17.34 3.01
N GLY A 54 -14.72 -16.88 3.92
CA GLY A 54 -14.16 -17.64 5.01
C GLY A 54 -13.11 -18.67 4.59
N THR A 55 -12.69 -18.72 3.31
CA THR A 55 -11.66 -19.65 2.84
C THR A 55 -10.34 -19.45 3.57
N TYR A 56 -9.94 -18.20 3.81
CA TYR A 56 -8.75 -17.88 4.58
C TYR A 56 -8.84 -18.33 6.05
N LEU A 57 -10.02 -18.23 6.68
CA LEU A 57 -10.22 -18.64 8.07
C LEU A 57 -10.47 -20.15 8.24
N LYS A 58 -10.74 -20.88 7.15
CA LYS A 58 -10.88 -22.34 7.14
C LYS A 58 -9.57 -23.06 6.81
N SER A 59 -8.59 -22.38 6.22
CA SER A 59 -7.28 -22.96 5.92
C SER A 59 -6.48 -23.22 7.20
N GLY A 60 -5.59 -24.22 7.19
CA GLY A 60 -4.69 -24.50 8.31
C GLY A 60 -3.63 -23.39 8.48
N LEU A 61 -3.05 -23.29 9.68
CA LEU A 61 -2.03 -22.27 9.98
C LEU A 61 -0.87 -22.23 8.97
N PRO A 62 -0.28 -23.36 8.51
CA PRO A 62 0.80 -23.32 7.51
C PRO A 62 0.39 -22.64 6.20
N ALA A 63 -0.80 -22.94 5.68
CA ALA A 63 -1.30 -22.35 4.44
C ALA A 63 -1.56 -20.83 4.57
N ARG A 64 -1.98 -20.36 5.76
CA ARG A 64 -2.13 -18.93 6.03
C ARG A 64 -0.79 -18.20 6.05
N LEU A 65 0.23 -18.82 6.65
CA LEU A 65 1.57 -18.25 6.70
C LEU A 65 2.19 -18.18 5.29
N GLU A 66 2.05 -19.24 4.49
CA GLU A 66 2.49 -19.25 3.09
C GLU A 66 1.81 -18.16 2.27
N PHE A 67 0.49 -17.97 2.44
CA PHE A 67 -0.25 -16.90 1.79
C PHE A 67 0.29 -15.51 2.17
N GLN A 68 0.52 -15.26 3.46
CA GLN A 68 1.07 -13.99 3.94
C GLN A 68 2.50 -13.75 3.42
N GLU A 69 3.37 -14.76 3.49
CA GLU A 69 4.74 -14.69 3.00
C GLU A 69 4.77 -14.33 1.52
N LYS A 70 3.96 -15.01 0.69
CA LYS A 70 3.86 -14.73 -0.74
C LYS A 70 3.38 -13.30 -1.01
N HIS A 71 2.39 -12.82 -0.25
CA HIS A 71 1.87 -11.47 -0.40
C HIS A 71 2.91 -10.41 -0.04
N MET A 72 3.59 -10.55 1.10
CA MET A 72 4.62 -9.61 1.53
C MET A 72 5.81 -9.62 0.58
N SER A 73 6.19 -10.78 0.07
CA SER A 73 7.26 -10.91 -0.93
C SER A 73 6.88 -10.20 -2.23
N ALA A 74 5.66 -10.38 -2.73
CA ALA A 74 5.18 -9.66 -3.91
C ALA A 74 5.17 -8.14 -3.69
N GLN A 75 4.68 -7.69 -2.53
CA GLN A 75 4.67 -6.27 -2.18
C GLN A 75 6.09 -5.68 -2.10
N LEU A 76 7.06 -6.43 -1.58
CA LEU A 76 8.45 -6.01 -1.54
C LEU A 76 9.03 -5.82 -2.95
N GLU A 77 8.74 -6.72 -3.88
CA GLU A 77 9.19 -6.58 -5.27
C GLU A 77 8.58 -5.36 -5.96
N GLU A 78 7.30 -5.06 -5.70
CA GLU A 78 6.67 -3.83 -6.20
C GLU A 78 7.31 -2.55 -5.61
N ILE A 79 7.62 -2.55 -4.31
CA ILE A 79 8.34 -1.44 -3.66
C ILE A 79 9.73 -1.26 -4.28
N LYS A 80 10.45 -2.36 -4.56
CA LYS A 80 11.77 -2.28 -5.19
C LYS A 80 11.70 -1.67 -6.60
N LYS A 81 10.73 -2.07 -7.43
CA LYS A 81 10.54 -1.52 -8.77
C LYS A 81 10.29 -0.02 -8.72
N VAL A 82 9.38 0.39 -7.84
CA VAL A 82 9.08 1.82 -7.65
C VAL A 82 10.32 2.55 -7.19
N ARG A 83 11.03 2.06 -6.19
CA ARG A 83 12.24 2.71 -5.68
C ARG A 83 13.22 2.98 -6.82
N VAL A 84 13.48 1.99 -7.67
CA VAL A 84 14.37 2.15 -8.83
C VAL A 84 13.84 3.20 -9.81
N SER A 85 12.53 3.20 -10.12
CA SER A 85 11.95 4.24 -11.00
C SER A 85 12.05 5.65 -10.41
N VAL A 86 11.84 5.78 -9.10
CA VAL A 86 11.95 7.05 -8.37
C VAL A 86 13.40 7.51 -8.30
N GLU A 87 14.37 6.61 -8.09
CA GLU A 87 15.80 6.93 -8.14
C GLU A 87 16.19 7.53 -9.52
N THR A 88 15.66 6.96 -10.61
CA THR A 88 15.85 7.48 -11.97
C THR A 88 15.26 8.88 -12.14
N LEU A 89 14.01 9.11 -11.69
CA LEU A 89 13.39 10.43 -11.73
C LEU A 89 14.19 11.43 -10.89
N TYR A 90 14.55 11.07 -9.66
CA TYR A 90 15.25 11.94 -8.72
C TYR A 90 16.64 12.36 -9.23
N ALA A 91 17.30 11.52 -10.04
CA ALA A 91 18.57 11.85 -10.67
C ALA A 91 18.48 13.01 -11.67
N VAL A 92 17.31 13.23 -12.31
CA VAL A 92 17.11 14.29 -13.31
C VAL A 92 16.39 15.53 -12.76
N LEU A 93 15.95 15.49 -11.50
CA LEU A 93 15.33 16.63 -10.82
C LEU A 93 16.38 17.66 -10.36
N ASP A 94 15.99 18.94 -10.39
CA ASP A 94 16.73 20.03 -9.75
C ASP A 94 16.52 20.05 -8.22
N ASP A 95 17.25 20.91 -7.51
CA ASP A 95 17.24 20.96 -6.05
C ASP A 95 15.88 21.36 -5.46
N ASP A 96 15.11 22.22 -6.14
CA ASP A 96 13.80 22.64 -5.64
C ASP A 96 12.74 21.56 -5.90
N GLN A 97 12.83 20.88 -7.04
CA GLN A 97 12.00 19.71 -7.34
C GLN A 97 12.29 18.54 -6.40
N LYS A 98 13.56 18.32 -6.03
CA LYS A 98 13.95 17.29 -5.05
C LYS A 98 13.37 17.56 -3.66
N LYS A 99 13.46 18.80 -3.18
CA LYS A 99 12.79 19.20 -1.91
C LYS A 99 11.28 18.96 -1.98
N ALA A 100 10.64 19.35 -3.09
CA ALA A 100 9.22 19.08 -3.30
C ALA A 100 8.93 17.57 -3.30
N ALA A 101 9.76 16.76 -3.96
CA ALA A 101 9.62 15.31 -3.98
C ALA A 101 9.76 14.67 -2.59
N ASP A 102 10.68 15.17 -1.76
CA ASP A 102 10.89 14.67 -0.39
C ASP A 102 9.71 15.00 0.53
N GLU A 103 9.06 16.15 0.35
CA GLU A 103 7.86 16.56 1.09
C GLU A 103 6.59 15.85 0.59
N LEU A 104 6.55 15.53 -0.71
CA LEU A 104 5.51 14.71 -1.31
C LEU A 104 5.73 13.26 -0.90
N VAL A 105 5.24 12.91 0.29
CA VAL A 105 5.05 11.51 0.68
C VAL A 105 4.31 10.83 -0.47
N LEU A 106 5.05 10.02 -1.25
CA LEU A 106 4.44 9.24 -2.31
C LEU A 106 3.29 8.47 -1.65
N PRO A 107 2.06 8.51 -2.21
CA PRO A 107 0.92 7.77 -1.68
C PRO A 107 1.18 6.27 -1.50
N MET A 108 2.31 5.77 -2.00
CA MET A 108 2.83 4.45 -1.73
C MET A 108 3.21 4.18 -0.27
N MET A 109 3.49 5.22 0.53
CA MET A 109 3.59 5.10 1.99
C MET A 109 2.21 5.04 2.69
N GLY A 110 1.14 4.94 1.90
CA GLY A 110 -0.22 4.62 2.37
C GLY A 110 -0.37 3.22 2.98
N MET A 111 0.68 2.39 3.00
CA MET A 111 0.72 1.14 3.78
C MET A 111 1.31 1.30 5.18
N GLY A 112 1.02 2.44 5.82
CA GLY A 112 1.17 2.62 7.27
C GLY A 112 -0.12 3.04 7.99
N MET A 113 -1.19 3.42 7.26
CA MET A 113 -2.36 4.07 7.87
C MET A 113 -3.72 3.58 7.36
N MET A 114 -3.81 2.34 6.88
CA MET A 114 -5.09 1.60 6.81
C MET A 114 -5.24 0.70 8.03
N GLY A 115 -5.25 1.30 9.22
CA GLY A 115 -5.44 0.57 10.49
C GLY A 115 -5.43 1.40 11.78
N ALA A 116 -4.91 2.64 11.75
CA ALA A 116 -4.93 3.52 12.91
C ALA A 116 -5.74 4.78 12.61
N GLY A 117 -7.04 4.61 12.36
CA GLY A 117 -7.97 5.69 12.67
C GLY A 117 -7.94 5.96 14.18
N PRO A 118 -7.97 7.22 14.65
CA PRO A 118 -8.15 7.53 16.07
C PRO A 118 -9.56 7.07 16.46
N GLY A 119 -9.72 5.82 16.88
CA GLY A 119 -11.04 5.31 17.27
C GLY A 119 -11.21 3.79 17.45
N MET A 120 -10.29 2.92 16.98
CA MET A 120 -10.52 1.46 17.06
C MET A 120 -9.81 0.73 18.21
N PHE A 121 -9.08 1.45 19.06
CA PHE A 121 -8.61 0.94 20.35
C PHE A 121 -9.08 1.86 21.47
N GLY A 122 -10.40 1.95 21.62
CA GLY A 122 -10.99 2.46 22.85
C GLY A 122 -10.72 1.47 23.99
N PRO A 123 -10.30 1.93 25.18
CA PRO A 123 -10.11 1.06 26.34
C PRO A 123 -11.51 0.62 26.83
N GLY A 124 -11.98 -0.58 26.42
CA GLY A 124 -13.33 -0.99 26.81
C GLY A 124 -13.81 -2.41 26.53
N MET A 125 -13.03 -3.32 25.91
CA MET A 125 -13.51 -4.70 25.63
C MET A 125 -12.89 -5.80 26.49
N TYR A 126 -12.36 -5.46 27.66
CA TYR A 126 -12.24 -6.40 28.79
C TYR A 126 -13.34 -6.09 29.81
N GLY A 127 -14.51 -6.69 29.61
CA GLY A 127 -15.59 -6.75 30.59
C GLY A 127 -15.75 -8.18 31.11
N PRO A 128 -15.97 -8.41 32.42
CA PRO A 128 -15.75 -9.68 33.08
C PRO A 128 -16.95 -10.64 32.97
N GLY A 129 -16.64 -11.94 32.82
CA GLY A 129 -17.38 -13.01 33.50
C GLY A 129 -18.62 -13.56 32.81
N TYR A 130 -18.44 -14.67 32.08
CA TYR A 130 -19.27 -15.88 32.25
C TYR A 130 -18.37 -17.10 32.05
N GLY A 131 -17.86 -17.66 33.15
CA GLY A 131 -17.67 -19.12 33.26
C GLY A 131 -18.96 -19.75 33.84
N PRO A 132 -19.06 -21.07 34.07
CA PRO A 132 -18.06 -22.13 33.88
C PRO A 132 -18.56 -23.39 33.14
N GLY A 133 -17.62 -24.16 32.58
CA GLY A 133 -17.76 -25.63 32.47
C GLY A 133 -18.28 -26.19 31.14
N MET A 134 -17.44 -26.97 30.47
CA MET A 134 -17.68 -28.32 29.92
C MET A 134 -16.39 -28.69 29.15
N MET A 135 -15.42 -29.27 29.85
CA MET A 135 -15.12 -30.71 29.82
C MET A 135 -14.53 -31.15 28.47
N TYR A 136 -13.24 -31.48 28.51
CA TYR A 136 -12.54 -32.27 27.51
C TYR A 136 -13.36 -33.49 27.10
N ARG A 137 -13.49 -33.71 25.79
CA ARG A 137 -13.32 -35.03 25.19
C ARG A 137 -12.78 -34.88 23.78
#